data_AF-A0A453NRP4-F1
#
_entry.id   AF-A0A453NRP4-F1
#
_cell.length_a   1.000
_cell.length_b   1.000
_cell.length_c   1.000
_cell.angle_alpha   90.00
_cell.angle_beta   90.00
_cell.angle_gamma   90.00
#
_symmetry.space_group_name_H-M   'P 1'
#
loop_
_entity.id
_entity.type
_entity.pdbx_description
1 polymer ?
#
loop_
_entity_poly.entity_id
_entity_poly.type
_entity_poly.pdbx_seq_one_letter_code
_entity_poly.pdbx_strand_id
1 'polypeptide(L)'
;MEETRGISLCDGLRHPLRSVSGSVEEYIMLHKDTFRTALQKICVKRKVSNVEDLLSEKTTVKPKPRFVRVNTLKTTTGSVIEVLSKMHKVDKDDMVPDMLVLPPGTDMHKHPLVTDGKVFLQGKASCMVAAALSPKPGWKVIDACAAPGNKTVHLAALMNGEGSIIACELNKERAKTLQHTVRRSGANNIETVIGDFLNIDTNDPSYAEVRAILLDPSCSGSGISTERLDHLLPSYSIGNCMLWRLLLRHICTSRIQYENLESALCVHTTLSSS
;
A
#
# COMPACT_ATOMS: atom_id res chain seq x y z
N MET A 1 26.81 -17.93 35.20
CA MET A 1 26.80 -16.45 35.17
C MET A 1 27.94 -16.01 34.28
N GLU A 2 27.64 -15.63 33.04
CA GLU A 2 28.36 -14.56 32.35
C GLU A 2 27.46 -14.07 31.20
N GLU A 3 27.17 -12.76 31.23
CA GLU A 3 26.13 -12.08 30.47
C GLU A 3 26.42 -12.06 28.97
N THR A 4 25.46 -12.52 28.17
CA THR A 4 25.42 -12.30 26.72
C THR A 4 24.97 -10.86 26.45
N ARG A 5 25.90 -9.92 26.37
CA ARG A 5 25.61 -8.56 25.90
C ARG A 5 25.35 -8.59 24.38
N GLY A 6 24.08 -8.48 24.01
CA GLY A 6 23.64 -8.32 22.63
C GLY A 6 24.19 -7.01 22.04
N ILE A 7 24.95 -7.12 20.94
CA ILE A 7 25.43 -5.95 20.20
C ILE A 7 24.35 -5.58 19.18
N SER A 8 23.68 -4.45 19.45
CA SER A 8 22.75 -3.79 18.54
C SER A 8 23.50 -3.18 17.36
N LEU A 9 22.92 -3.28 16.15
CA LEU A 9 23.42 -2.64 14.93
C LEU A 9 23.42 -1.09 15.00
N CYS A 10 22.97 -0.50 16.11
CA CYS A 10 22.80 0.94 16.30
C CYS A 10 24.08 1.70 16.67
N ASP A 11 25.17 1.03 17.06
CA ASP A 11 26.31 1.74 17.66
C ASP A 11 27.17 2.57 16.68
N GLY A 12 26.98 2.39 15.36
CA GLY A 12 27.70 3.12 14.31
C GLY A 12 26.94 4.25 13.62
N LEU A 13 25.66 4.48 13.92
CA LEU A 13 24.79 5.41 13.17
C LEU A 13 24.27 6.58 14.04
N ARG A 14 25.14 7.14 14.90
CA ARG A 14 24.83 8.38 15.63
C ARG A 14 25.16 9.61 14.78
N HIS A 15 24.36 9.85 13.73
CA HIS A 15 24.27 11.18 13.13
C HIS A 15 22.79 11.58 12.97
N PRO A 16 22.46 12.87 13.18
CA PRO A 16 21.08 13.33 13.20
C PRO A 16 20.43 13.09 11.83
N LEU A 17 19.33 12.32 11.85
CA LEU A 17 18.48 12.06 10.67
C LEU A 17 17.92 13.39 10.15
N ARG A 18 18.62 14.00 9.19
CA ARG A 18 18.01 15.01 8.31
C ARG A 18 17.08 14.28 7.35
N SER A 19 15.87 14.81 7.20
CA SER A 19 14.85 14.34 6.27
C SER A 19 15.38 14.34 4.84
N VAL A 20 15.79 13.18 4.33
CA VAL A 20 16.12 13.00 2.91
C VAL A 20 14.93 12.31 2.27
N SER A 21 14.04 13.11 1.69
CA SER A 21 13.13 12.66 0.64
C SER A 21 13.95 12.50 -0.64
N GLY A 22 14.50 11.31 -0.84
CA GLY A 22 15.29 10.90 -2.00
C GLY A 22 15.16 9.38 -2.15
N SER A 23 15.39 8.88 -3.37
CA SER A 23 15.29 7.44 -3.63
C SER A 23 16.22 6.68 -2.67
N VAL A 24 15.78 5.54 -2.13
CA VAL A 24 16.61 4.71 -1.24
C VAL A 24 17.97 4.41 -1.89
N GLU A 25 18.01 4.33 -3.22
CA GLU A 25 19.21 4.22 -4.04
C GLU A 25 20.19 5.37 -3.85
N GLU A 26 19.75 6.64 -3.83
CA GLU A 26 20.64 7.79 -3.58
C GLU A 26 21.26 7.74 -2.18
N TYR A 27 20.48 7.36 -1.17
CA TYR A 27 21.00 7.24 0.19
C TYR A 27 22.01 6.08 0.33
N ILE A 28 21.72 4.93 -0.28
CA ILE A 28 22.63 3.78 -0.33
C ILE A 28 23.93 4.15 -1.06
N MET A 29 23.82 4.84 -2.20
CA MET A 29 24.97 5.27 -2.99
C MET A 29 25.82 6.30 -2.25
N LEU A 30 25.20 7.22 -1.49
CA LEU A 30 25.89 8.20 -0.66
C LEU A 30 26.71 7.55 0.47
N HIS A 31 26.27 6.41 1.00
CA HIS A 31 26.90 5.72 2.13
C HIS A 31 27.56 4.39 1.72
N LYS A 32 27.85 4.21 0.44
CA LYS A 32 28.29 2.94 -0.17
C LYS A 32 29.47 2.30 0.54
N ASP A 33 30.47 3.09 0.93
CA ASP A 33 31.70 2.58 1.54
C ASP A 33 31.50 2.14 2.99
N THR A 34 30.61 2.82 3.73
CA THR A 34 30.16 2.40 5.06
C THR A 34 29.42 1.07 4.99
N PHE A 35 28.50 0.93 4.03
CA PHE A 35 27.78 -0.33 3.79
C PHE A 35 28.73 -1.46 3.40
N ARG A 36 29.69 -1.22 2.51
CA ARG A 36 30.71 -2.20 2.11
C ARG A 36 31.55 -2.68 3.30
N THR A 37 32.00 -1.75 4.14
CA THR A 37 32.80 -2.08 5.33
C THR A 37 31.99 -2.91 6.33
N ALA A 38 30.71 -2.56 6.53
CA ALA A 38 29.81 -3.34 7.39
C ALA A 38 29.58 -4.76 6.83
N LEU A 39 29.35 -4.89 5.52
CA LEU A 39 29.18 -6.19 4.85
C LEU A 39 30.44 -7.05 4.94
N GLN A 40 31.63 -6.48 4.76
CA GLN A 40 32.90 -7.20 4.93
C GLN A 40 33.08 -7.74 6.34
N LYS A 41 32.78 -6.93 7.37
CA LYS A 41 32.82 -7.37 8.77
C LYS A 41 31.86 -8.53 9.03
N ILE A 42 30.68 -8.51 8.42
CA ILE A 42 29.71 -9.60 8.51
C ILE A 42 30.22 -10.86 7.79
N CYS A 43 30.83 -10.72 6.60
CA CYS A 43 31.42 -11.84 5.85
C CYS A 43 32.51 -12.54 6.68
N VAL A 44 33.43 -11.77 7.26
CA VAL A 44 34.49 -12.29 8.15
C VAL A 44 33.89 -13.00 9.37
N LYS A 45 32.89 -12.40 10.01
CA LYS A 45 32.23 -12.98 11.19
C LYS A 45 31.50 -14.28 10.88
N ARG A 46 30.88 -14.39 9.70
CA ARG A 46 30.17 -15.59 9.23
C ARG A 46 31.05 -16.57 8.46
N LYS A 47 32.35 -16.29 8.32
CA LYS A 47 33.32 -17.11 7.59
C LYS A 47 32.92 -17.39 6.15
N VAL A 48 32.36 -16.39 5.47
CA VAL A 48 32.03 -16.46 4.05
C VAL A 48 32.94 -15.55 3.24
N SER A 49 33.30 -15.99 2.03
CA SER A 49 34.21 -15.29 1.14
C SER A 49 33.54 -14.17 0.34
N ASN A 50 32.25 -14.33 0.03
CA ASN A 50 31.49 -13.38 -0.77
C ASN A 50 30.19 -12.95 -0.06
N VAL A 51 29.66 -11.80 -0.43
CA VAL A 51 28.38 -11.29 0.13
C VAL A 51 27.22 -12.16 -0.32
N GLU A 52 27.31 -12.76 -1.49
CA GLU A 52 26.35 -13.69 -2.07
C GLU A 52 26.17 -14.94 -1.18
N ASP A 53 27.23 -15.36 -0.50
CA ASP A 53 27.23 -16.50 0.42
C ASP A 53 26.58 -16.16 1.78
N LEU A 54 26.29 -14.87 2.06
CA LEU A 54 25.49 -14.45 3.21
C LEU A 54 23.99 -14.74 3.01
N LEU A 55 23.56 -14.95 1.76
CA LEU A 55 22.17 -15.24 1.42
C LEU A 55 21.94 -16.74 1.54
N SER A 56 21.15 -17.16 2.54
CA SER A 56 20.87 -18.58 2.81
C SER A 56 20.04 -19.28 1.72
N GLU A 57 19.38 -18.50 0.87
CA GLU A 57 18.66 -18.99 -0.30
C GLU A 57 18.96 -18.07 -1.48
N LYS A 58 19.38 -18.64 -2.61
CA LYS A 58 19.40 -17.91 -3.90
C LYS A 58 17.96 -17.60 -4.25
N THR A 59 17.43 -16.49 -3.74
CA THR A 59 16.11 -15.99 -4.11
C THR A 59 16.23 -15.56 -5.57
N THR A 60 15.89 -16.44 -6.50
CA THR A 60 15.72 -16.06 -7.91
C THR A 60 14.50 -15.16 -7.97
N VAL A 61 14.70 -13.86 -7.78
CA VAL A 61 13.64 -12.86 -7.93
C VAL A 61 13.27 -12.87 -9.41
N LYS A 62 12.21 -13.61 -9.75
CA LYS A 62 11.67 -13.57 -11.11
C LYS A 62 11.27 -12.12 -11.40
N PRO A 63 11.71 -11.54 -12.54
CA PRO A 63 11.38 -10.17 -12.87
C PRO A 63 9.86 -10.03 -12.98
N LYS A 64 9.26 -9.28 -12.05
CA LYS A 64 7.81 -9.07 -12.00
C LYS A 64 7.40 -7.91 -12.91
N PRO A 65 6.27 -8.02 -13.61
CA PRO A 65 5.77 -6.93 -14.41
C PRO A 65 5.39 -5.73 -13.55
N ARG A 66 5.40 -4.55 -14.16
CA ARG A 66 4.96 -3.30 -13.50
C ARG A 66 3.47 -3.10 -13.76
N PHE A 67 2.69 -3.14 -12.70
CA PHE A 67 1.25 -2.85 -12.77
C PHE A 67 0.98 -1.35 -12.61
N VAL A 68 0.12 -0.84 -13.49
CA VAL A 68 -0.32 0.56 -13.52
C VAL A 68 -1.84 0.57 -13.62
N ARG A 69 -2.52 1.17 -12.65
CA ARG A 69 -3.97 1.37 -12.68
C ARG A 69 -4.29 2.75 -13.24
N VAL A 70 -5.15 2.83 -14.25
CA VAL A 70 -5.62 4.07 -14.83
C VAL A 70 -6.66 4.72 -13.91
N ASN A 71 -6.57 6.04 -13.77
CA ASN A 71 -7.56 6.84 -13.05
C ASN A 71 -8.63 7.33 -14.03
N THR A 72 -9.76 6.62 -14.08
CA THR A 72 -10.89 6.94 -14.96
C THR A 72 -11.56 8.29 -14.65
N LEU A 73 -11.30 8.87 -13.48
CA LEU A 73 -11.76 10.23 -13.14
C LEU A 73 -11.02 11.34 -13.91
N LYS A 74 -9.82 11.06 -14.44
CA LYS A 74 -8.98 12.08 -15.12
C LYS A 74 -8.66 11.77 -16.57
N THR A 75 -8.74 10.51 -16.98
CA THR A 75 -8.32 10.05 -18.31
C THR A 75 -9.00 8.74 -18.67
N THR A 76 -8.88 8.32 -19.93
CA THR A 76 -9.31 6.98 -20.38
C THR A 76 -8.15 6.02 -20.47
N THR A 77 -8.44 4.72 -20.38
CA THR A 77 -7.46 3.65 -20.58
C THR A 77 -6.86 3.68 -21.99
N GLY A 78 -7.66 4.03 -23.02
CA GLY A 78 -7.17 4.17 -24.40
C GLY A 78 -6.11 5.26 -24.53
N SER A 79 -6.35 6.44 -23.97
CA SER A 79 -5.39 7.56 -24.01
C SER A 79 -4.09 7.24 -23.29
N VAL A 80 -4.15 6.51 -22.17
CA VAL A 80 -2.94 6.08 -21.45
C VAL A 80 -2.14 5.07 -22.27
N ILE A 81 -2.80 4.10 -22.90
CA ILE A 81 -2.15 3.12 -23.77
C ILE A 81 -1.45 3.82 -24.94
N GLU A 82 -2.09 4.80 -25.59
CA GLU A 82 -1.49 5.53 -26.71
C GLU A 82 -0.18 6.23 -26.30
N VAL A 83 -0.14 6.82 -25.10
CA VAL A 83 1.06 7.46 -24.57
C VAL A 83 2.14 6.44 -24.23
N LEU A 84 1.80 5.38 -23.50
CA LEU A 84 2.76 4.39 -23.00
C LEU A 84 3.31 3.47 -24.10
N SER A 85 2.50 3.15 -25.12
CA SER A 85 2.89 2.26 -26.23
C SER A 85 4.01 2.83 -27.10
N LYS A 86 4.28 4.15 -26.99
CA LYS A 86 5.41 4.80 -27.67
C LYS A 86 6.76 4.47 -27.02
N MET A 87 6.77 4.00 -25.77
CA MET A 87 7.98 3.76 -24.97
C MET A 87 8.13 2.32 -24.52
N HIS A 88 7.02 1.64 -24.27
CA HIS A 88 6.99 0.30 -23.70
C HIS A 88 5.94 -0.57 -24.39
N LYS A 89 6.12 -1.89 -24.32
CA LYS A 89 5.00 -2.81 -24.57
C LYS A 89 3.94 -2.58 -23.47
N VAL A 90 2.67 -2.49 -23.84
CA VAL A 90 1.58 -2.31 -22.87
C VAL A 90 0.55 -3.38 -23.11
N ASP A 91 0.34 -4.24 -22.11
CA ASP A 91 -0.75 -5.21 -22.11
C ASP A 91 -1.85 -4.74 -21.14
N LYS A 92 -3.10 -5.14 -21.38
CA LYS A 92 -4.21 -4.94 -20.42
C LYS A 92 -4.30 -6.16 -19.50
N ASP A 93 -4.73 -5.95 -18.26
CA ASP A 93 -5.08 -7.06 -17.38
C ASP A 93 -6.52 -7.53 -17.66
N ASP A 94 -6.71 -8.85 -17.70
CA ASP A 94 -8.03 -9.43 -18.00
C ASP A 94 -8.99 -9.45 -16.81
N MET A 95 -8.48 -9.31 -15.57
CA MET A 95 -9.28 -9.48 -14.36
C MET A 95 -9.61 -8.15 -13.67
N VAL A 96 -8.67 -7.21 -13.67
CA VAL A 96 -8.83 -5.92 -13.00
C VAL A 96 -9.13 -4.85 -14.04
N PRO A 97 -10.28 -4.15 -13.96
CA PRO A 97 -10.60 -3.10 -14.90
C PRO A 97 -9.55 -1.98 -14.84
N ASP A 98 -9.30 -1.37 -15.99
CA ASP A 98 -8.40 -0.21 -16.13
C ASP A 98 -6.96 -0.44 -15.63
N MET A 99 -6.54 -1.72 -15.53
CA MET A 99 -5.18 -2.09 -15.18
C MET A 99 -4.36 -2.40 -16.43
N LEU A 100 -3.17 -1.82 -16.47
CA LEU A 100 -2.15 -2.02 -17.49
C LEU A 100 -0.96 -2.76 -16.90
N VAL A 101 -0.35 -3.60 -17.73
CA VAL A 101 0.80 -4.42 -17.43
C VAL A 101 1.96 -3.95 -18.31
N LEU A 102 3.01 -3.47 -17.67
CA LEU A 102 4.24 -3.01 -18.32
C LEU A 102 5.39 -4.00 -18.06
N PRO A 103 6.44 -4.00 -18.91
CA PRO A 103 7.58 -4.87 -18.75
C PRO A 103 8.25 -4.69 -17.38
N PRO A 104 8.87 -5.75 -16.84
CA PRO A 104 9.67 -5.65 -15.63
C PRO A 104 10.75 -4.56 -15.74
N GLY A 105 11.04 -3.88 -14.64
CA GLY A 105 12.04 -2.80 -14.59
C GLY A 105 11.56 -1.45 -15.13
N THR A 106 10.32 -1.34 -15.63
CA THR A 106 9.77 -0.05 -16.05
C THR A 106 9.61 0.88 -14.85
N ASP A 107 10.34 2.00 -14.86
CA ASP A 107 10.21 3.10 -13.90
C ASP A 107 9.22 4.14 -14.42
N MET A 108 8.18 4.39 -13.62
CA MET A 108 7.12 5.35 -13.89
C MET A 108 7.01 6.42 -12.79
N HIS A 109 7.85 6.37 -11.75
CA HIS A 109 7.67 7.19 -10.54
C HIS A 109 7.69 8.69 -10.83
N LYS A 110 8.52 9.13 -11.76
CA LYS A 110 8.64 10.54 -12.20
C LYS A 110 7.83 10.85 -13.46
N HIS A 111 7.11 9.87 -14.01
CA HIS A 111 6.39 10.06 -15.27
C HIS A 111 5.18 10.99 -15.08
N PRO A 112 4.90 11.93 -16.00
CA PRO A 112 3.78 12.87 -15.90
C PRO A 112 2.43 12.22 -15.60
N LEU A 113 2.14 11.07 -16.23
CA LEU A 113 0.93 10.30 -15.93
C LEU A 113 0.77 9.95 -14.44
N VAL A 114 1.86 9.65 -13.73
CA VAL A 114 1.85 9.34 -12.29
C VAL A 114 1.77 10.61 -11.47
N THR A 115 2.62 11.61 -11.75
CA THR A 115 2.66 12.87 -10.97
C THR A 115 1.35 13.65 -11.09
N ASP A 116 0.70 13.61 -12.25
CA ASP A 116 -0.58 14.26 -12.50
C ASP A 116 -1.78 13.45 -11.95
N GLY A 117 -1.56 12.26 -11.39
CA GLY A 117 -2.62 11.40 -10.88
C GLY A 117 -3.52 10.79 -11.95
N LYS A 118 -3.07 10.73 -13.21
CA LYS A 118 -3.76 10.04 -14.30
C LYS A 118 -3.63 8.52 -14.19
N VAL A 119 -2.56 8.04 -13.54
CA VAL A 119 -2.35 6.64 -13.23
C VAL A 119 -1.76 6.45 -11.83
N PHE A 120 -1.94 5.26 -11.27
CA PHE A 120 -1.40 4.83 -9.97
C PHE A 120 -0.55 3.57 -10.13
N LEU A 121 0.66 3.59 -9.57
CA LEU A 121 1.51 2.41 -9.48
C LEU A 121 0.99 1.54 -8.33
N GLN A 122 0.28 0.47 -8.66
CA GLN A 122 -0.41 -0.37 -7.68
C GLN A 122 -0.44 -1.82 -8.17
N GLY A 123 -0.03 -2.75 -7.31
CA GLY A 123 -0.05 -4.19 -7.65
C GLY A 123 -1.47 -4.71 -7.88
N LYS A 124 -1.59 -5.74 -8.72
CA LYS A 124 -2.87 -6.37 -9.11
C LYS A 124 -3.72 -6.77 -7.91
N ALA A 125 -3.15 -7.53 -6.97
CA ALA A 125 -3.87 -7.97 -5.77
C ALA A 125 -4.48 -6.81 -4.95
N SER A 126 -3.76 -5.69 -4.87
CA SER A 126 -4.25 -4.49 -4.16
C SER A 126 -5.44 -3.83 -4.87
N CYS A 127 -5.52 -3.92 -6.19
CA CYS A 127 -6.63 -3.38 -6.97
C CYS A 127 -7.85 -4.29 -6.96
N MET A 128 -7.64 -5.61 -6.90
CA MET A 128 -8.72 -6.60 -6.82
C MET A 128 -9.63 -6.38 -5.62
N VAL A 129 -9.12 -5.87 -4.50
CA VAL A 129 -9.93 -5.60 -3.30
C VAL A 129 -11.07 -4.63 -3.59
N ALA A 130 -10.77 -3.47 -4.16
CA ALA A 130 -11.78 -2.47 -4.48
C ALA A 130 -12.70 -2.94 -5.62
N ALA A 131 -12.16 -3.66 -6.62
CA ALA A 131 -12.95 -4.23 -7.70
C ALA A 131 -13.94 -5.29 -7.19
N ALA A 132 -13.52 -6.17 -6.27
CA ALA A 132 -14.36 -7.21 -5.68
C ALA A 132 -15.45 -6.64 -4.78
N LEU A 133 -15.24 -5.48 -4.15
CA LEU A 133 -16.31 -4.77 -3.43
C LEU A 133 -17.39 -4.26 -4.40
N SER A 134 -17.02 -3.99 -5.66
CA SER A 134 -17.94 -3.60 -6.74
C SER A 134 -18.91 -2.47 -6.33
N PRO A 135 -18.41 -1.34 -5.79
CA PRO A 135 -19.28 -0.25 -5.35
C PRO A 135 -20.01 0.36 -6.56
N LYS A 136 -21.29 0.71 -6.37
CA LYS A 136 -22.08 1.35 -7.43
C LYS A 136 -22.01 2.88 -7.30
N PRO A 137 -22.09 3.62 -8.42
CA PRO A 137 -22.27 5.07 -8.38
C PRO A 137 -23.42 5.50 -7.46
N GLY A 138 -23.23 6.59 -6.71
CA GLY A 138 -24.20 7.10 -5.75
C GLY A 138 -24.18 6.44 -4.37
N TRP A 139 -23.43 5.36 -4.16
CA TRP A 139 -23.31 4.74 -2.84
C TRP A 139 -22.55 5.60 -1.83
N LYS A 140 -22.84 5.38 -0.54
CA LYS A 140 -21.99 5.82 0.56
C LYS A 140 -21.12 4.66 1.02
N VAL A 141 -19.80 4.84 1.00
CA VAL A 141 -18.81 3.78 1.25
C VAL A 141 -17.82 4.21 2.33
N ILE A 142 -17.41 3.30 3.21
CA ILE A 142 -16.33 3.55 4.17
C ILE A 142 -15.08 2.76 3.76
N ASP A 143 -13.92 3.44 3.72
CA ASP A 143 -12.60 2.80 3.72
C ASP A 143 -12.00 2.95 5.12
N ALA A 144 -12.03 1.88 5.90
CA ALA A 144 -11.70 1.90 7.32
C ALA A 144 -10.19 2.04 7.62
N CYS A 145 -9.33 1.79 6.63
CA CYS A 145 -7.87 1.82 6.75
C CYS A 145 -7.25 2.43 5.49
N ALA A 146 -7.58 3.70 5.23
CA ALA A 146 -7.48 4.27 3.89
C ALA A 146 -6.05 4.58 3.41
N ALA A 147 -5.10 4.92 4.29
CA ALA A 147 -3.79 5.36 3.83
C ALA A 147 -2.95 4.21 3.24
N PRO A 148 -2.23 4.42 2.11
CA PRO A 148 -1.89 5.71 1.50
C PRO A 148 -2.92 6.28 0.50
N GLY A 149 -4.09 5.65 0.33
CA GLY A 149 -5.21 6.17 -0.47
C GLY A 149 -5.43 5.50 -1.82
N ASN A 150 -4.57 4.56 -2.24
CA ASN A 150 -4.67 3.94 -3.57
C ASN A 150 -5.95 3.12 -3.77
N LYS A 151 -6.49 2.49 -2.72
CA LYS A 151 -7.78 1.77 -2.76
C LYS A 151 -8.95 2.73 -2.67
N THR A 152 -8.86 3.71 -1.78
CA THR A 152 -9.85 4.78 -1.63
C THR A 152 -10.12 5.50 -2.96
N VAL A 153 -9.08 5.94 -3.67
CA VAL A 153 -9.23 6.58 -4.98
C VAL A 153 -9.60 5.60 -6.09
N HIS A 154 -9.45 4.29 -5.88
CA HIS A 154 -10.00 3.26 -6.77
C HIS A 154 -11.51 3.13 -6.57
N LEU A 155 -12.00 3.11 -5.33
CA LEU A 155 -13.44 3.14 -5.04
C LEU A 155 -14.10 4.36 -5.70
N ALA A 156 -13.49 5.54 -5.57
CA ALA A 156 -14.00 6.75 -6.21
C ALA A 156 -14.09 6.63 -7.73
N ALA A 157 -13.07 6.03 -8.36
CA ALA A 157 -13.05 5.78 -9.79
C ALA A 157 -14.13 4.76 -10.24
N LEU A 158 -14.34 3.68 -9.48
CA LEU A 158 -15.39 2.69 -9.75
C LEU A 158 -16.80 3.26 -9.57
N MET A 159 -16.96 4.23 -8.68
CA MET A 159 -18.21 4.95 -8.44
C MET A 159 -18.40 6.14 -9.39
N ASN A 160 -17.54 6.31 -10.41
CA ASN A 160 -17.56 7.45 -11.35
C ASN A 160 -17.52 8.84 -10.66
N GLY A 161 -16.95 8.93 -9.46
CA GLY A 161 -16.94 10.16 -8.67
C GLY A 161 -18.29 10.55 -8.08
N GLU A 162 -19.31 9.70 -8.16
CA GLU A 162 -20.64 9.91 -7.59
C GLU A 162 -20.74 9.33 -6.17
N GLY A 163 -21.74 9.76 -5.40
CA GLY A 163 -21.91 9.32 -4.00
C GLY A 163 -20.90 9.94 -3.05
N SER A 164 -20.51 9.19 -2.01
CA SER A 164 -19.56 9.68 -0.99
C SER A 164 -18.73 8.55 -0.39
N ILE A 165 -17.46 8.81 -0.14
CA ILE A 165 -16.52 7.88 0.49
C ILE A 165 -15.96 8.51 1.76
N ILE A 166 -16.08 7.81 2.88
CA ILE A 166 -15.47 8.20 4.15
C ILE A 166 -14.18 7.38 4.31
N ALA A 167 -13.05 8.07 4.30
CA ALA A 167 -11.72 7.47 4.33
C ALA A 167 -11.07 7.68 5.69
N CYS A 168 -11.07 6.63 6.52
CA CYS A 168 -10.56 6.67 7.88
C CYS A 168 -9.08 6.30 7.92
N GLU A 169 -8.28 7.09 8.65
CA GLU A 169 -6.89 6.75 8.97
C GLU A 169 -6.54 7.23 10.37
N LEU A 170 -6.05 6.30 11.20
CA LEU A 170 -5.66 6.59 12.58
C LEU A 170 -4.38 7.45 12.66
N ASN A 171 -3.40 7.19 11.79
CA ASN A 171 -2.11 7.87 11.86
C ASN A 171 -2.13 9.21 11.09
N LYS A 172 -1.90 10.31 11.81
CA LYS A 172 -1.88 11.68 11.26
C LYS A 172 -0.92 11.89 10.08
N GLU A 173 0.27 11.29 10.11
CA GLU A 173 1.25 11.44 9.03
C GLU A 173 0.84 10.64 7.78
N ARG A 174 0.32 9.43 7.97
CA ARG A 174 -0.25 8.64 6.88
C ARG A 174 -1.49 9.31 6.29
N ALA A 175 -2.29 10.00 7.11
CA ALA A 175 -3.44 10.76 6.66
C ALA A 175 -3.05 11.93 5.73
N LYS A 176 -1.90 12.59 5.94
CA LYS A 176 -1.37 13.59 4.99
C LYS A 176 -1.08 12.97 3.63
N THR A 177 -0.54 11.76 3.61
CA THR A 177 -0.27 11.00 2.37
C THR A 177 -1.59 10.65 1.67
N LEU A 178 -2.58 10.17 2.42
CA LEU A 178 -3.94 9.94 1.92
C LEU A 178 -4.54 11.20 1.28
N GLN A 179 -4.54 12.33 2.00
CA GLN A 179 -5.06 13.60 1.49
C GLN A 179 -4.32 14.07 0.23
N HIS A 180 -3.01 13.90 0.15
CA HIS A 180 -2.24 14.19 -1.05
C HIS A 180 -2.67 13.29 -2.23
N THR A 181 -2.82 11.99 -1.99
CA THR A 181 -3.30 11.03 -3.00
C THR A 181 -4.70 11.38 -3.49
N VAL A 182 -5.63 11.72 -2.59
CA VAL A 182 -7.00 12.14 -2.91
C VAL A 182 -6.97 13.39 -3.79
N ARG A 183 -6.25 14.45 -3.37
CA ARG A 183 -6.12 15.69 -4.17
C ARG A 183 -5.53 15.42 -5.55
N ARG A 184 -4.45 14.63 -5.63
CA ARG A 184 -3.80 14.28 -6.89
C ARG A 184 -4.74 13.50 -7.82
N SER A 185 -5.59 12.63 -7.25
CA SER A 185 -6.56 11.84 -8.00
C SER A 185 -7.71 12.65 -8.62
N GLY A 186 -8.00 13.84 -8.09
CA GLY A 186 -9.17 14.62 -8.51
C GLY A 186 -10.52 14.06 -8.02
N ALA A 187 -10.51 13.09 -7.11
CA ALA A 187 -11.73 12.57 -6.49
C ALA A 187 -12.28 13.60 -5.48
N ASN A 188 -13.45 14.15 -5.78
CA ASN A 188 -14.11 15.16 -4.95
C ASN A 188 -15.13 14.56 -3.96
N ASN A 189 -15.47 13.29 -4.13
CA ASN A 189 -16.43 12.55 -3.32
C ASN A 189 -15.79 11.83 -2.11
N ILE A 190 -14.57 12.19 -1.72
CA ILE A 190 -13.85 11.55 -0.61
C ILE A 190 -13.69 12.52 0.55
N GLU A 191 -14.22 12.15 1.72
CA GLU A 191 -13.97 12.81 2.99
C GLU A 191 -12.91 12.03 3.79
N THR A 192 -11.82 12.71 4.19
CA THR A 192 -10.79 12.07 5.01
C THR A 192 -11.03 12.32 6.49
N VAL A 193 -11.19 11.26 7.27
CA VAL A 193 -11.39 11.31 8.73
C VAL A 193 -10.14 10.79 9.43
N ILE A 194 -9.53 11.65 10.25
CA ILE A 194 -8.39 11.26 11.08
C ILE A 194 -8.93 10.75 12.41
N GLY A 195 -8.99 9.43 12.56
CA GLY A 195 -9.58 8.80 13.73
C GLY A 195 -9.50 7.28 13.67
N ASP A 196 -9.82 6.66 14.79
CA ASP A 196 -10.01 5.22 14.85
C ASP A 196 -11.40 4.89 14.29
N PHE A 197 -11.44 4.05 13.26
CA PHE A 197 -12.69 3.54 12.68
C PHE A 197 -13.56 2.84 13.76
N LEU A 198 -12.93 2.20 14.76
CA LEU A 198 -13.64 1.53 15.86
C LEU A 198 -14.37 2.49 16.81
N ASN A 199 -14.03 3.78 16.77
CA ASN A 199 -14.64 4.82 17.60
C ASN A 199 -15.70 5.63 16.85
N ILE A 200 -16.06 5.24 15.62
CA ILE A 200 -17.17 5.87 14.90
C ILE A 200 -18.47 5.58 15.67
N ASP A 201 -19.23 6.63 15.95
CA ASP A 201 -20.58 6.47 16.50
C ASP A 201 -21.51 5.95 15.42
N THR A 202 -21.89 4.69 15.55
CA THR A 202 -22.80 4.02 14.62
C THR A 202 -24.22 4.55 14.67
N ASN A 203 -24.57 5.37 15.68
CA ASN A 203 -25.85 6.06 15.76
C ASN A 203 -25.84 7.43 15.06
N ASP A 204 -24.67 7.90 14.61
CA ASP A 204 -24.59 9.16 13.87
C ASP A 204 -25.31 8.99 12.51
N PRO A 205 -26.37 9.79 12.23
CA PRO A 205 -27.17 9.68 11.01
C PRO A 205 -26.35 9.80 9.72
N SER A 206 -25.16 10.41 9.77
CA SER A 206 -24.27 10.53 8.61
C SER A 206 -23.86 9.16 8.03
N TYR A 207 -23.83 8.10 8.86
CA TYR A 207 -23.45 6.75 8.47
C TYR A 207 -24.63 5.82 8.13
N ALA A 208 -25.89 6.25 8.33
CA ALA A 208 -27.08 5.40 8.14
C ALA A 208 -27.25 4.88 6.70
N GLU A 209 -26.69 5.59 5.71
CA GLU A 209 -26.79 5.25 4.29
C GLU A 209 -25.58 4.47 3.75
N VAL A 210 -24.64 4.08 4.62
CA VAL A 210 -23.46 3.32 4.21
C VAL A 210 -23.89 1.97 3.64
N ARG A 211 -23.52 1.73 2.37
CA ARG A 211 -23.84 0.49 1.63
C ARG A 211 -22.66 -0.45 1.48
N ALA A 212 -21.45 0.06 1.65
CA ALA A 212 -20.24 -0.73 1.54
C ALA A 212 -19.17 -0.31 2.54
N ILE A 213 -18.43 -1.28 3.07
CA ILE A 213 -17.25 -1.04 3.90
C ILE A 213 -16.08 -1.85 3.32
N LEU A 214 -14.97 -1.16 3.04
CA LEU A 214 -13.68 -1.74 2.71
C LEU A 214 -12.81 -1.74 3.97
N LEU A 215 -12.36 -2.94 4.36
CA LEU A 215 -11.42 -3.11 5.46
C LEU A 215 -10.18 -3.85 4.92
N ASP A 216 -9.13 -3.08 4.64
CA ASP A 216 -7.79 -3.58 4.28
C ASP A 216 -6.74 -2.97 5.22
N PRO A 217 -6.67 -3.47 6.45
CA PRO A 217 -5.72 -2.98 7.43
C PRO A 217 -4.29 -3.35 7.01
N SER A 218 -3.33 -2.53 7.42
CA SER A 218 -1.90 -2.79 7.21
C SER A 218 -1.54 -4.17 7.73
N CYS A 219 -1.49 -5.17 6.85
CA CYS A 219 -0.84 -6.44 7.14
C CYS A 219 0.63 -6.13 7.43
N SER A 220 1.24 -6.86 8.36
CA SER A 220 2.63 -6.71 8.79
C SER A 220 3.63 -7.08 7.67
N GLY A 221 3.44 -6.67 6.41
CA GLY A 221 4.36 -6.88 5.30
C GLY A 221 4.71 -8.33 4.93
N SER A 222 4.16 -9.33 5.63
CA SER A 222 4.63 -10.73 5.56
C SER A 222 4.47 -11.35 4.17
N GLY A 223 3.49 -10.90 3.38
CA GLY A 223 3.29 -11.34 2.01
C GLY A 223 4.06 -10.55 0.94
N ILE A 224 4.71 -9.47 1.33
CA ILE A 224 5.62 -8.68 0.48
C ILE A 224 7.08 -8.98 0.89
N SER A 225 7.30 -9.98 1.76
CA SER A 225 8.57 -10.29 2.42
C SER A 225 9.74 -10.51 1.45
N THR A 226 9.48 -11.04 0.26
CA THR A 226 10.49 -11.17 -0.81
C THR A 226 10.72 -9.89 -1.63
N GLU A 227 9.79 -8.93 -1.62
CA GLU A 227 9.82 -7.71 -2.44
C GLU A 227 10.26 -6.46 -1.68
N ARG A 228 9.85 -6.36 -0.41
CA ARG A 228 10.32 -5.36 0.53
C ARG A 228 10.85 -6.13 1.72
N LEU A 229 12.16 -6.13 1.89
CA LEU A 229 12.85 -6.72 3.05
C LEU A 229 12.52 -5.97 4.37
N ASP A 230 11.35 -5.33 4.46
CA ASP A 230 10.86 -4.52 5.59
C ASP A 230 10.76 -5.34 6.89
N HIS A 231 10.62 -6.67 6.77
CA HIS A 231 10.69 -7.59 7.91
C HIS A 231 12.08 -7.64 8.57
N LEU A 232 13.12 -7.13 7.91
CA LEU A 232 14.46 -6.96 8.45
C LEU A 232 14.65 -5.60 9.14
N LEU A 233 13.68 -4.67 9.04
CA LEU A 233 13.76 -3.37 9.69
C LEU A 233 13.33 -3.46 11.17
N PRO A 234 14.03 -2.77 12.10
CA PRO A 234 13.68 -2.76 13.53
C PRO A 234 12.27 -2.24 13.85
N SER A 235 11.63 -1.54 12.90
CA SER A 235 10.25 -1.05 13.00
C SER A 235 9.19 -2.13 12.81
N TYR A 236 9.58 -3.39 12.57
CA TYR A 236 8.68 -4.50 12.38
C TYR A 236 8.06 -4.96 13.71
N SER A 237 6.89 -4.44 14.06
CA SER A 237 6.10 -4.89 15.20
C SER A 237 5.15 -6.02 14.80
N ILE A 238 5.36 -7.20 15.38
CA ILE A 238 4.40 -8.32 15.33
C ILE A 238 3.26 -7.98 16.29
N GLY A 239 2.19 -7.42 15.76
CA GLY A 239 1.02 -7.11 16.58
C GLY A 239 -0.15 -6.71 15.71
N ASN A 240 -0.86 -7.68 15.15
CA ASN A 240 -2.15 -7.37 14.52
C ASN A 240 -3.22 -8.47 14.59
N CYS A 241 -2.94 -9.64 15.18
CA CYS A 241 -3.94 -10.73 15.23
C CYS A 241 -5.19 -10.42 16.08
N MET A 242 -5.08 -9.51 17.06
CA MET A 242 -6.17 -9.19 17.99
C MET A 242 -7.13 -8.12 17.44
N LEU A 243 -6.62 -7.21 16.59
CA LEU A 243 -7.41 -6.12 15.99
C LEU A 243 -8.51 -6.66 15.08
N TRP A 244 -8.24 -7.77 14.35
CA TRP A 244 -9.18 -8.41 13.41
C TRP A 244 -10.47 -8.88 14.07
N ARG A 245 -10.34 -9.55 15.23
CA ARG A 245 -11.51 -10.11 15.94
C ARG A 245 -12.39 -8.99 16.49
N LEU A 246 -11.78 -7.88 16.91
CA LEU A 246 -12.50 -6.71 17.38
C LEU A 246 -13.17 -5.96 16.23
N LEU A 247 -12.50 -5.81 15.08
CA LEU A 247 -13.05 -5.18 13.88
C LEU A 247 -14.21 -5.95 13.25
N LEU A 248 -14.06 -7.27 13.04
CA LEU A 248 -15.14 -8.11 12.53
C LEU A 248 -16.30 -8.17 13.51
N ARG A 249 -16.02 -8.25 14.82
CA ARG A 249 -17.07 -8.19 15.85
C ARG A 249 -17.78 -6.84 15.80
N HIS A 250 -17.04 -5.73 15.70
CA HIS A 250 -17.61 -4.39 15.58
C HIS A 250 -18.51 -4.29 14.35
N ILE A 251 -18.04 -4.65 13.16
CA ILE A 251 -18.87 -4.64 11.93
C ILE A 251 -20.10 -5.54 12.10
N CYS A 252 -19.95 -6.74 12.67
CA CYS A 252 -21.08 -7.66 12.89
C CYS A 252 -22.09 -7.14 13.94
N THR A 253 -21.63 -6.52 15.04
CA THR A 253 -22.52 -5.92 16.05
C THR A 253 -23.19 -4.66 15.51
N SER A 254 -22.47 -3.88 14.72
CA SER A 254 -22.97 -2.65 14.09
C SER A 254 -23.82 -2.94 12.85
N ARG A 255 -23.82 -4.18 12.33
CA ARG A 255 -24.67 -4.61 11.19
C ARG A 255 -26.16 -4.46 11.47
N ILE A 256 -26.56 -4.50 12.74
CA ILE A 256 -27.94 -4.21 13.18
C ILE A 256 -28.31 -2.74 12.86
N GLN A 257 -27.33 -1.84 12.74
CA GLN A 257 -27.53 -0.40 12.55
C GLN A 257 -27.22 0.07 11.12
N TYR A 258 -26.45 -0.71 10.34
CA TYR A 258 -26.30 -0.52 8.89
C TYR A 258 -27.33 -1.33 8.12
N GLU A 259 -28.61 -1.03 8.30
CA GLU A 259 -29.70 -1.76 7.63
C GLU A 259 -29.59 -1.75 6.10
N ASN A 260 -28.90 -0.74 5.54
CA ASN A 260 -28.66 -0.56 4.11
C ASN A 260 -27.35 -1.20 3.59
N LEU A 261 -26.63 -1.97 4.42
CA LEU A 261 -25.34 -2.55 4.05
C LEU A 261 -25.53 -3.69 3.04
N GLU A 262 -25.38 -3.36 1.75
CA GLU A 262 -25.47 -4.32 0.65
C GLU A 262 -24.20 -5.18 0.54
N SER A 263 -23.03 -4.65 0.92
CA SER A 263 -21.77 -5.38 0.83
C SER A 263 -20.80 -4.99 1.94
N ALA A 264 -20.00 -5.94 2.41
CA ALA A 264 -18.85 -5.65 3.26
C ALA A 264 -17.72 -6.57 2.84
N LEU A 265 -16.58 -5.98 2.48
CA LEU A 265 -15.40 -6.75 2.09
C LEU A 265 -14.27 -6.44 3.06
N CYS A 266 -14.01 -7.41 3.93
CA CYS A 266 -12.80 -7.48 4.72
C CYS A 266 -11.80 -8.33 3.95
N VAL A 267 -10.75 -7.73 3.41
CA VAL A 267 -9.68 -8.49 2.75
C VAL A 267 -8.48 -8.58 3.67
N HIS A 268 -8.08 -9.83 3.94
CA HIS A 268 -6.78 -10.12 4.51
C HIS A 268 -5.82 -10.44 3.37
N THR A 269 -5.03 -9.45 2.93
CA THR A 269 -4.04 -9.68 1.89
C THR A 269 -2.78 -10.34 2.48
N THR A 270 -2.83 -11.64 2.80
CA THR A 270 -1.61 -12.45 2.99
C THR A 270 -1.18 -12.99 1.64
N LEU A 271 -0.26 -12.30 0.98
CA LEU A 271 0.48 -12.86 -0.16
C LEU A 271 1.49 -13.92 0.34
N SER A 272 1.02 -15.03 0.92
CA SER A 272 1.90 -16.17 1.15
C SER A 272 2.10 -16.88 -0.19
N SER A 273 3.28 -16.72 -0.80
CA SER A 273 3.69 -17.54 -1.94
C SER A 273 3.75 -19.01 -1.49
N SER A 274 2.86 -19.82 -2.06
CA SER A 274 3.01 -21.29 -2.11
C SER A 274 4.15 -21.66 -3.05
#